data_AF-A0A960ZDE0-F1
#
_entry.id   AF-A0A960ZDE0-F1
#
_cell.length_a   1.000
_cell.length_b   1.000
_cell.length_c   1.000
_cell.angle_alpha   90.00
_cell.angle_beta   90.00
_cell.angle_gamma   90.00
#
_symmetry.space_group_name_H-M   'P 1'
#
loop_
_entity.id
_entity.type
_entity.pdbx_description
1 polymer ?
#
loop_
_entity_poly.entity_id
_entity_poly.type
_entity_poly.pdbx_seq_one_letter_code
_entity_poly.pdbx_strand_id
1 'polypeptide(L)'
;EEIELSIDTQQTTHLSFTAENNCIYSFSYSYDMSSWNQFGAQVLGSGSPVFLKHRALNTNSAFYSIASAPADNPQTSRSFYLGFTLFPYDVTAVAQSYIRQHIAEDADIVALHFDGGVPWEESLRGTLDFSNSATVYNANFIYDIVQAYNSISPGHKVYLAITPINIDRTGLAYYRGASENMPLDPSDPLVQGSLTHPWHTYRFNHDNVKTAFLNYALTMIALFQPDYVAIGIESNLLLTTAAGTPAEVWSDYLELHQYIYTSVKTLYPDLPVFCSLLGAALLDGYRAEDDHALQIAGLQQIMPYSDFFAVSLYPYLTVYLAESIPATLYDDLFSLSTKPIVVTETGYPAETFSVLNGSIVFNGTEQKQLDYFTDLLAYANQHDFKFIINFVLRDYDQLFDFLVSIGQGTDTQKLWRDTGLYNHNGAGRPALQLWKDYQQQPVRN
;
A
#
# COMPACT_ATOMS: atom_id res chain seq x y z
N GLU A 1 -37.18 -17.97 -13.52
CA GLU A 1 -38.22 -18.93 -13.94
C GLU A 1 -38.88 -18.41 -15.20
N GLU A 2 -39.14 -19.28 -16.19
CA GLU A 2 -40.03 -18.96 -17.31
C GLU A 2 -41.46 -19.32 -16.89
N ILE A 3 -42.37 -18.34 -16.92
CA ILE A 3 -43.79 -18.56 -16.63
C ILE A 3 -44.54 -18.47 -17.95
N GLU A 4 -45.23 -19.55 -18.33
CA GLU A 4 -46.09 -19.58 -19.52
C GLU A 4 -47.49 -19.08 -19.14
N LEU A 5 -47.97 -18.03 -19.82
CA LEU A 5 -49.31 -17.47 -19.61
C LEU A 5 -50.09 -17.50 -20.92
N SER A 6 -51.27 -18.13 -20.90
CA SER A 6 -52.23 -18.09 -22.00
C SER A 6 -53.28 -17.02 -21.72
N ILE A 7 -53.42 -16.03 -22.61
CA ILE A 7 -54.34 -14.90 -22.44
C ILE A 7 -55.46 -15.01 -23.48
N ASP A 8 -56.71 -15.07 -23.01
CA ASP A 8 -57.89 -14.92 -23.86
C ASP A 8 -58.16 -13.43 -24.08
N THR A 9 -58.17 -13.00 -25.34
CA THR A 9 -58.11 -11.59 -25.75
C THR A 9 -59.43 -10.84 -25.62
N GLN A 10 -60.50 -11.49 -25.13
CA GLN A 10 -61.83 -10.86 -25.14
C GLN A 10 -62.29 -10.23 -23.82
N GLN A 11 -61.82 -10.63 -22.63
CA GLN A 11 -62.39 -10.09 -21.37
C GLN A 11 -61.50 -10.18 -20.13
N THR A 12 -60.42 -9.41 -20.05
CA THR A 12 -59.80 -9.21 -18.73
C THR A 12 -59.26 -7.80 -18.57
N THR A 13 -59.26 -7.32 -17.33
CA THR A 13 -58.74 -6.01 -16.92
C THR A 13 -57.77 -6.15 -15.74
N HIS A 14 -57.54 -7.37 -15.24
CA HIS A 14 -56.61 -7.67 -14.15
C HIS A 14 -56.11 -9.12 -14.25
N LEU A 15 -54.79 -9.31 -14.08
CA LEU A 15 -54.15 -10.61 -13.95
C LEU A 15 -53.29 -10.59 -12.69
N SER A 16 -53.50 -11.57 -11.80
CA SER A 16 -52.70 -11.72 -10.59
C SER A 16 -52.20 -13.16 -10.48
N PHE A 17 -50.92 -13.32 -10.18
CA PHE A 17 -50.33 -14.62 -9.85
C PHE A 17 -49.30 -14.48 -8.72
N THR A 18 -49.06 -15.60 -8.04
CA THR A 18 -48.09 -15.71 -6.96
C THR A 18 -46.93 -16.56 -7.46
N ALA A 19 -45.70 -16.04 -7.42
CA ALA A 19 -44.51 -16.83 -7.75
C ALA A 19 -43.97 -17.54 -6.50
N GLU A 20 -43.02 -18.47 -6.68
CA GLU A 20 -42.44 -19.29 -5.59
C GLU A 20 -41.77 -18.46 -4.48
N ASN A 21 -41.46 -17.18 -4.74
CA ASN A 21 -40.93 -16.25 -3.75
C ASN A 21 -42.00 -15.57 -2.85
N ASN A 22 -43.25 -16.04 -2.83
CA ASN A 22 -44.37 -15.49 -2.05
C ASN A 22 -44.74 -14.02 -2.37
N CYS A 23 -44.22 -13.45 -3.46
CA CYS A 23 -44.64 -12.14 -3.94
C CYS A 23 -45.91 -12.26 -4.81
N ILE A 24 -46.88 -11.37 -4.58
CA ILE A 24 -48.08 -11.24 -5.41
C ILE A 24 -47.77 -10.23 -6.52
N TYR A 25 -47.80 -10.67 -7.77
CA TYR A 25 -47.65 -9.78 -8.93
C TYR A 25 -49.05 -9.47 -9.47
N SER A 26 -49.36 -8.19 -9.62
CA SER A 26 -50.62 -7.72 -10.21
C SER A 26 -50.32 -6.89 -11.44
N PHE A 27 -50.87 -7.28 -12.58
CA PHE A 27 -50.72 -6.59 -13.84
C PHE A 27 -52.05 -5.94 -14.22
N SER A 28 -52.01 -4.66 -14.55
CA SER A 28 -53.12 -3.94 -15.17
C SER A 28 -52.70 -3.59 -16.59
N TYR A 29 -53.55 -3.83 -17.57
CA TYR A 29 -53.26 -3.50 -18.97
C TYR A 29 -54.35 -2.61 -19.54
N SER A 30 -53.94 -1.64 -20.36
CA SER A 30 -54.84 -0.80 -21.16
C SER A 30 -54.48 -0.96 -22.62
N TYR A 31 -55.44 -1.39 -23.44
CA TYR A 31 -55.28 -1.46 -24.89
C TYR A 31 -55.44 -0.06 -25.50
N ASP A 32 -54.37 0.52 -26.03
CA ASP A 32 -54.46 1.64 -26.97
C ASP A 32 -54.27 1.10 -28.39
N MET A 33 -55.33 1.14 -29.20
CA MET A 33 -55.32 0.62 -30.59
C MET A 33 -54.44 1.46 -31.54
N SER A 34 -53.84 2.56 -31.09
CA SER A 34 -53.07 3.47 -31.95
C SER A 34 -51.55 3.26 -31.95
N SER A 35 -50.98 2.48 -31.01
CA SER A 35 -49.55 2.23 -30.99
C SER A 35 -49.20 0.82 -30.50
N TRP A 36 -48.69 -0.02 -31.41
CA TRP A 36 -48.33 -1.43 -31.16
C TRP A 36 -47.14 -1.67 -30.22
N ASN A 37 -46.58 -0.63 -29.57
CA ASN A 37 -45.19 -0.69 -29.09
C ASN A 37 -44.92 -0.25 -27.64
N GLN A 38 -45.91 0.00 -26.78
CA GLN A 38 -45.63 0.30 -25.37
C GLN A 38 -46.58 -0.42 -24.41
N PHE A 39 -45.98 -1.17 -23.47
CA PHE A 39 -46.65 -1.86 -22.37
C PHE A 39 -46.08 -1.31 -21.06
N GLY A 40 -46.93 -0.74 -20.21
CA GLY A 40 -46.58 -0.37 -18.84
C GLY A 40 -47.01 -1.48 -17.88
N ALA A 41 -46.07 -2.07 -17.15
CA ALA A 41 -46.37 -2.96 -16.03
C ALA A 41 -45.87 -2.32 -14.74
N GLN A 42 -46.70 -2.38 -13.69
CA GLN A 42 -46.34 -1.87 -12.37
C GLN A 42 -46.39 -3.03 -11.38
N VAL A 43 -45.25 -3.32 -10.73
CA VAL A 43 -45.21 -4.31 -9.64
C VAL A 43 -45.59 -3.59 -8.35
N LEU A 44 -46.68 -4.03 -7.72
CA LEU A 44 -47.07 -3.52 -6.41
C LEU A 44 -46.22 -4.21 -5.33
N GLY A 45 -45.32 -3.46 -4.69
CA GLY A 45 -44.70 -3.87 -3.42
C GLY A 45 -43.18 -3.77 -3.29
N SER A 46 -42.40 -3.56 -4.35
CA SER A 46 -40.92 -3.60 -4.26
C SER A 46 -40.19 -2.28 -4.49
N GLY A 47 -40.86 -1.19 -4.89
CA GLY A 47 -40.21 0.11 -5.16
C GLY A 47 -39.24 0.13 -6.35
N SER A 48 -38.84 -1.03 -6.88
CA SER A 48 -37.90 -1.15 -8.00
C SER A 48 -38.60 -1.41 -9.34
N PRO A 49 -38.16 -0.77 -10.44
CA PRO A 49 -38.69 -1.02 -11.77
C PRO A 49 -38.29 -2.42 -12.27
N VAL A 50 -39.23 -3.13 -12.90
CA VAL A 50 -38.97 -4.41 -13.58
C VAL A 50 -39.08 -4.19 -15.09
N PHE A 51 -38.12 -4.72 -15.86
CA PHE A 51 -38.10 -4.62 -17.31
C PHE A 51 -38.69 -5.89 -17.94
N LEU A 52 -39.73 -5.73 -18.76
CA LEU A 52 -40.31 -6.83 -19.54
C LEU A 52 -39.72 -6.82 -20.95
N LYS A 53 -39.15 -7.95 -21.38
CA LYS A 53 -38.75 -8.17 -22.78
C LYS A 53 -39.87 -8.92 -23.50
N HIS A 54 -40.49 -8.27 -24.48
CA HIS A 54 -41.51 -8.88 -25.33
C HIS A 54 -40.87 -9.61 -26.52
N ARG A 55 -41.19 -10.88 -26.71
CA ARG A 55 -40.86 -11.64 -27.93
C ARG A 55 -42.15 -12.17 -28.56
N ALA A 56 -42.58 -11.54 -29.65
CA ALA A 56 -43.73 -11.99 -30.42
C ALA A 56 -43.38 -13.30 -31.16
N LEU A 57 -44.11 -14.38 -30.89
CA LEU A 57 -43.95 -15.67 -31.57
C LEU A 57 -45.29 -16.07 -32.19
N ASN A 58 -45.85 -15.21 -33.07
CA ASN A 58 -47.08 -15.43 -33.85
C ASN A 58 -48.36 -14.97 -33.12
N THR A 59 -49.44 -14.75 -33.87
CA THR A 59 -50.58 -13.87 -33.53
C THR A 59 -51.39 -14.22 -32.28
N ASN A 60 -51.11 -15.34 -31.59
CA ASN A 60 -51.92 -15.80 -30.46
C ASN A 60 -51.11 -16.16 -29.19
N SER A 61 -49.80 -15.88 -29.12
CA SER A 61 -48.98 -16.20 -27.94
C SER A 61 -47.84 -15.20 -27.73
N ALA A 62 -47.66 -14.72 -26.50
CA ALA A 62 -46.53 -13.90 -26.08
C ALA A 62 -45.86 -14.52 -24.86
N PHE A 63 -44.53 -14.63 -24.89
CA PHE A 63 -43.73 -15.06 -23.75
C PHE A 63 -43.19 -13.84 -23.00
N TYR A 64 -43.28 -13.86 -21.67
CA TYR A 64 -42.75 -12.82 -20.80
C TYR A 64 -41.73 -13.45 -19.84
N SER A 65 -40.47 -13.03 -19.97
CA SER A 65 -39.42 -13.39 -19.02
C SER A 65 -39.36 -12.31 -17.95
N ILE A 66 -39.60 -12.66 -16.68
CA ILE A 66 -39.37 -11.76 -15.55
C ILE A 66 -37.94 -12.00 -15.07
N ALA A 67 -37.04 -11.09 -15.42
CA ALA A 67 -35.75 -11.02 -14.77
C ALA A 67 -35.92 -10.16 -13.51
N SER A 68 -35.77 -10.75 -12.33
CA SER A 68 -35.49 -9.96 -11.14
C SER A 68 -34.20 -9.19 -11.40
N ALA A 69 -34.23 -7.86 -11.24
CA ALA A 69 -32.98 -7.14 -11.01
C ALA A 69 -32.26 -7.87 -9.86
N PRO A 70 -30.93 -8.10 -9.93
CA PRO A 70 -30.21 -8.58 -8.78
C PRO A 70 -30.63 -7.70 -7.61
N ALA A 71 -31.05 -8.31 -6.49
CA ALA A 71 -31.22 -7.56 -5.27
C ALA A 71 -29.95 -6.73 -5.11
N ASP A 72 -30.08 -5.42 -4.88
CA ASP A 72 -28.98 -4.59 -4.41
C ASP A 72 -28.53 -5.22 -3.09
N ASN A 73 -27.66 -6.22 -3.17
CA ASN A 73 -26.79 -6.57 -2.06
C ASN A 73 -26.12 -5.24 -1.74
N PRO A 74 -26.25 -4.70 -0.52
CA PRO A 74 -25.57 -3.45 -0.17
C PRO A 74 -24.11 -3.66 -0.55
N GLN A 75 -23.68 -2.94 -1.60
CA GLN A 75 -22.40 -3.20 -2.22
C GLN A 75 -21.36 -2.92 -1.14
N THR A 76 -20.70 -3.98 -0.66
CA THR A 76 -19.71 -3.85 0.40
C THR A 76 -18.61 -2.97 -0.15
N SER A 77 -18.31 -1.89 0.55
CA SER A 77 -17.27 -0.92 0.21
C SER A 77 -16.14 -0.99 1.24
N ARG A 78 -14.91 -0.72 0.82
CA ARG A 78 -13.74 -0.62 1.71
C ARG A 78 -13.31 0.82 1.94
N SER A 79 -12.66 1.13 3.05
CA SER A 79 -12.16 2.49 3.33
C SER A 79 -10.79 2.82 2.75
N PHE A 80 -10.00 1.80 2.42
CA PHE A 80 -8.56 1.93 2.15
C PHE A 80 -8.20 1.50 0.73
N TYR A 81 -7.09 2.04 0.21
CA TYR A 81 -6.36 1.50 -0.94
C TYR A 81 -5.47 0.31 -0.52
N LEU A 82 -5.21 -0.61 -1.45
CA LEU A 82 -4.43 -1.83 -1.28
C LEU A 82 -3.29 -1.86 -2.30
N GLY A 83 -2.06 -2.01 -1.82
CA GLY A 83 -0.88 -1.94 -2.69
C GLY A 83 0.28 -2.82 -2.29
N PHE A 84 1.28 -2.78 -3.16
CA PHE A 84 2.58 -3.42 -2.97
C PHE A 84 3.70 -2.45 -3.33
N THR A 85 4.91 -2.75 -2.90
CA THR A 85 6.12 -2.11 -3.45
C THR A 85 6.48 -2.73 -4.80
N LEU A 86 7.41 -2.09 -5.51
CA LEU A 86 8.02 -2.63 -6.73
C LEU A 86 9.14 -3.65 -6.46
N PHE A 87 9.26 -4.16 -5.22
CA PHE A 87 10.35 -5.06 -4.83
C PHE A 87 10.35 -6.33 -5.71
N PRO A 88 11.47 -6.62 -6.41
CA PRO A 88 11.50 -7.71 -7.36
C PRO A 88 11.75 -9.05 -6.66
N TYR A 89 11.23 -10.14 -7.24
CA TYR A 89 11.55 -11.49 -6.76
C TYR A 89 12.85 -12.07 -7.34
N ASP A 90 13.44 -11.39 -8.34
CA ASP A 90 14.67 -11.76 -9.06
C ASP A 90 15.24 -10.53 -9.80
N VAL A 91 16.52 -10.51 -10.15
CA VAL A 91 17.23 -9.39 -10.80
C VAL A 91 16.90 -9.22 -12.30
N THR A 92 16.03 -10.06 -12.85
CA THR A 92 15.73 -10.08 -14.29
C THR A 92 14.62 -9.10 -14.70
N ALA A 93 14.68 -8.64 -15.95
CA ALA A 93 13.60 -7.82 -16.53
C ALA A 93 12.24 -8.54 -16.61
N VAL A 94 12.25 -9.88 -16.63
CA VAL A 94 11.03 -10.71 -16.54
C VAL A 94 10.40 -10.55 -15.17
N ALA A 95 11.19 -10.61 -14.10
CA ALA A 95 10.70 -10.41 -12.75
C ALA A 95 10.10 -9.01 -12.54
N GLN A 96 10.78 -7.97 -13.04
CA GLN A 96 10.25 -6.60 -13.00
C GLN A 96 8.91 -6.49 -13.76
N SER A 97 8.80 -7.12 -14.93
CA SER A 97 7.56 -7.09 -15.72
C SER A 97 6.43 -7.86 -15.04
N TYR A 98 6.73 -9.00 -14.41
CA TYR A 98 5.78 -9.76 -13.62
C TYR A 98 5.23 -8.93 -12.44
N ILE A 99 6.11 -8.27 -11.68
CA ILE A 99 5.70 -7.42 -10.55
C ILE A 99 4.78 -6.28 -11.03
N ARG A 100 5.16 -5.56 -12.10
CA ARG A 100 4.33 -4.51 -12.68
C ARG A 100 2.96 -5.01 -13.10
N GLN A 101 2.90 -6.15 -13.77
CA GLN A 101 1.64 -6.73 -14.22
C GLN A 101 0.72 -7.07 -13.04
N HIS A 102 1.25 -7.73 -12.01
CA HIS A 102 0.41 -8.15 -10.88
C HIS A 102 0.04 -6.97 -9.97
N ILE A 103 0.87 -5.93 -9.88
CA ILE A 103 0.44 -4.68 -9.23
C ILE A 103 -0.73 -4.08 -10.00
N ALA A 104 -0.62 -3.91 -11.33
CA ALA A 104 -1.72 -3.39 -12.16
C ALA A 104 -3.05 -4.14 -11.95
N GLU A 105 -2.99 -5.46 -11.77
CA GLU A 105 -4.15 -6.33 -11.60
C GLU A 105 -4.68 -6.39 -10.15
N ASP A 106 -3.80 -6.45 -9.16
CA ASP A 106 -4.14 -6.83 -7.78
C ASP A 106 -4.00 -5.70 -6.76
N ALA A 107 -3.70 -4.49 -7.22
CA ALA A 107 -3.59 -3.29 -6.39
C ALA A 107 -4.38 -2.13 -6.99
N ASP A 108 -4.58 -1.10 -6.18
CA ASP A 108 -5.06 0.22 -6.61
C ASP A 108 -4.23 1.38 -6.03
N ILE A 109 -3.14 1.06 -5.33
CA ILE A 109 -2.06 1.96 -4.96
C ILE A 109 -0.71 1.27 -5.18
N VAL A 110 0.29 2.03 -5.67
CA VAL A 110 1.68 1.56 -5.75
C VAL A 110 2.54 2.30 -4.73
N ALA A 111 3.41 1.55 -4.05
CA ALA A 111 4.41 2.11 -3.14
C ALA A 111 5.76 2.24 -3.83
N LEU A 112 6.19 3.48 -4.05
CA LEU A 112 7.52 3.83 -4.54
C LEU A 112 8.43 4.06 -3.34
N HIS A 113 9.17 3.03 -2.95
CA HIS A 113 9.98 3.01 -1.73
C HIS A 113 11.46 3.28 -2.07
N PHE A 114 11.98 4.44 -1.64
CA PHE A 114 13.36 4.87 -1.89
C PHE A 114 14.13 5.05 -0.57
N ASP A 115 14.87 4.01 -0.20
CA ASP A 115 15.77 3.96 0.97
C ASP A 115 17.20 3.56 0.60
N GLY A 116 17.51 3.46 -0.70
CA GLY A 116 18.84 3.20 -1.27
C GLY A 116 19.82 4.39 -1.19
N GLY A 117 19.56 5.38 -0.35
CA GLY A 117 20.37 6.59 -0.17
C GLY A 117 19.79 7.85 -0.83
N VAL A 118 20.49 8.98 -0.64
CA VAL A 118 20.12 10.29 -1.20
C VAL A 118 21.26 10.82 -2.10
N PRO A 119 20.96 11.39 -3.28
CA PRO A 119 21.94 12.05 -4.13
C PRO A 119 22.27 13.44 -3.57
N TRP A 120 22.98 13.44 -2.44
CA TRP A 120 23.19 14.62 -1.60
C TRP A 120 23.86 15.77 -2.33
N GLU A 121 24.95 15.47 -3.03
CA GLU A 121 25.77 16.46 -3.71
C GLU A 121 25.02 17.11 -4.87
N GLU A 122 24.28 16.31 -5.63
CA GLU A 122 23.48 16.74 -6.75
C GLU A 122 22.29 17.56 -6.29
N SER A 123 21.58 17.07 -5.27
CA SER A 123 20.39 17.75 -4.75
C SER A 123 20.74 19.05 -4.02
N LEU A 124 21.96 19.20 -3.49
CA LEU A 124 22.43 20.47 -2.95
C LEU A 124 22.52 21.57 -4.02
N ARG A 125 22.78 21.21 -5.29
CA ARG A 125 22.90 22.17 -6.40
C ARG A 125 21.55 22.68 -6.89
N GLY A 126 20.45 22.02 -6.52
CA GLY A 126 19.09 22.43 -6.87
C GLY A 126 18.16 21.24 -7.10
N THR A 127 16.93 21.53 -7.51
CA THR A 127 15.97 20.52 -7.97
C THR A 127 16.33 20.02 -9.38
N LEU A 128 16.04 18.76 -9.67
CA LEU A 128 16.27 18.18 -10.98
C LEU A 128 15.40 18.85 -12.06
N ASP A 129 16.04 19.39 -13.08
CA ASP A 129 15.40 19.78 -14.34
C ASP A 129 15.67 18.70 -15.39
N PHE A 130 14.63 17.96 -15.78
CA PHE A 130 14.73 16.88 -16.78
C PHE A 130 15.17 17.36 -18.17
N SER A 131 15.05 18.66 -18.47
CA SER A 131 15.56 19.23 -19.72
C SER A 131 17.09 19.32 -19.76
N ASN A 132 17.77 19.15 -18.60
CA ASN A 132 19.24 19.18 -18.48
C ASN A 132 19.82 18.10 -17.52
N SER A 133 19.05 17.04 -17.26
CA SER A 133 19.31 16.03 -16.20
C SER A 133 20.61 15.23 -16.37
N ALA A 134 21.04 14.99 -17.61
CA ALA A 134 22.18 14.14 -17.94
C ALA A 134 23.54 14.68 -17.45
N THR A 135 23.59 15.92 -16.95
CA THR A 135 24.83 16.56 -16.48
C THR A 135 24.91 16.74 -14.96
N VAL A 136 23.82 16.47 -14.23
CA VAL A 136 23.74 16.74 -12.79
C VAL A 136 23.66 15.47 -11.97
N TYR A 137 22.83 14.50 -12.35
CA TYR A 137 22.63 13.26 -11.58
C TYR A 137 23.30 12.06 -12.22
N ASN A 138 23.68 11.08 -11.39
CA ASN A 138 24.20 9.82 -11.88
C ASN A 138 23.16 9.10 -12.75
N ALA A 139 23.61 8.53 -13.87
CA ALA A 139 22.74 7.87 -14.84
C ALA A 139 21.97 6.67 -14.25
N ASN A 140 22.54 5.94 -13.29
CA ASN A 140 21.88 4.81 -12.67
C ASN A 140 20.72 5.25 -11.78
N PHE A 141 20.90 6.32 -11.01
CA PHE A 141 19.81 6.94 -10.24
C PHE A 141 18.67 7.42 -11.15
N ILE A 142 19.01 8.09 -12.27
CA ILE A 142 18.01 8.52 -13.25
C ILE A 142 17.30 7.31 -13.89
N TYR A 143 18.03 6.25 -14.21
CA TYR A 143 17.44 5.02 -14.74
C TYR A 143 16.41 4.43 -13.78
N ASP A 144 16.75 4.29 -12.50
CA ASP A 144 15.86 3.69 -11.50
C ASP A 144 14.61 4.55 -11.25
N ILE A 145 14.76 5.87 -11.25
CA ILE A 145 13.62 6.79 -11.23
C ILE A 145 12.69 6.60 -12.43
N VAL A 146 13.25 6.50 -13.63
CA VAL A 146 12.45 6.33 -14.85
C VAL A 146 11.77 4.96 -14.86
N GLN A 147 12.43 3.91 -14.36
CA GLN A 147 11.80 2.60 -14.20
C GLN A 147 10.64 2.64 -13.21
N ALA A 148 10.83 3.31 -12.05
CA ALA A 148 9.76 3.49 -11.07
C ALA A 148 8.57 4.25 -11.66
N TYR A 149 8.83 5.36 -12.38
CA TYR A 149 7.78 6.16 -13.02
C TYR A 149 6.98 5.35 -14.03
N ASN A 150 7.67 4.60 -14.90
CA ASN A 150 7.04 3.74 -15.90
C ASN A 150 6.33 2.52 -15.30
N SER A 151 6.48 2.26 -14.01
CA SER A 151 5.81 1.17 -13.29
C SER A 151 4.49 1.60 -12.66
N ILE A 152 4.15 2.88 -12.70
CA ILE A 152 2.87 3.40 -12.18
C ILE A 152 1.75 3.01 -13.15
N SER A 153 0.77 2.26 -12.65
CA SER A 153 -0.38 1.84 -13.45
C SER A 153 -1.41 2.97 -13.56
N PRO A 154 -2.03 3.20 -14.74
CA PRO A 154 -3.05 4.22 -14.88
C PRO A 154 -4.21 4.04 -13.89
N GLY A 155 -4.58 5.11 -13.21
CA GLY A 155 -5.68 5.11 -12.23
C GLY A 155 -5.29 4.63 -10.83
N HIS A 156 -4.07 4.12 -10.64
CA HIS A 156 -3.57 3.80 -9.30
C HIS A 156 -3.22 5.07 -8.54
N LYS A 157 -3.39 5.00 -7.22
CA LYS A 157 -2.80 5.96 -6.29
C LYS A 157 -1.29 5.74 -6.21
N VAL A 158 -0.56 6.81 -5.86
CA VAL A 158 0.89 6.76 -5.69
C VAL A 158 1.26 7.13 -4.26
N TYR A 159 1.85 6.18 -3.54
CA TYR A 159 2.53 6.42 -2.27
C TYR A 159 4.04 6.50 -2.51
N LEU A 160 4.62 7.67 -2.27
CA LEU A 160 6.06 7.90 -2.38
C LEU A 160 6.69 7.89 -0.98
N ALA A 161 7.64 7.00 -0.74
CA ALA A 161 8.44 6.98 0.48
C ALA A 161 9.89 7.34 0.16
N ILE A 162 10.39 8.41 0.75
CA ILE A 162 11.79 8.82 0.72
C ILE A 162 12.27 9.03 2.15
N THR A 163 13.56 8.84 2.41
CA THR A 163 14.11 9.01 3.76
C THR A 163 15.48 9.65 3.75
N PRO A 164 15.79 10.55 4.71
CA PRO A 164 17.14 11.03 4.93
C PRO A 164 17.91 10.08 5.85
N ILE A 165 17.33 8.96 6.30
CA ILE A 165 17.91 8.02 7.28
C ILE A 165 18.57 6.85 6.55
N ASN A 166 19.74 6.40 7.00
CA ASN A 166 20.41 5.21 6.43
C ASN A 166 19.65 3.92 6.70
N ILE A 167 19.99 2.88 5.93
CA ILE A 167 19.41 1.54 6.08
C ILE A 167 19.68 0.93 7.46
N ASP A 168 20.77 1.33 8.12
CA ASP A 168 21.15 0.89 9.47
C ASP A 168 20.34 1.60 10.57
N ARG A 169 19.53 2.60 10.24
CA ARG A 169 18.71 3.40 11.17
C ARG A 169 19.52 4.08 12.28
N THR A 170 20.72 4.54 11.96
CA THR A 170 21.67 5.16 12.92
C THR A 170 22.07 6.59 12.56
N GLY A 171 21.78 7.05 11.34
CA GLY A 171 22.22 8.37 10.89
C GLY A 171 21.78 8.73 9.49
N LEU A 172 22.50 9.67 8.88
CA LEU A 172 22.20 10.20 7.56
C LEU A 172 22.26 9.09 6.50
N ALA A 173 21.30 9.09 5.59
CA ALA A 173 21.22 8.20 4.44
C ALA A 173 22.54 8.25 3.68
N TYR A 174 22.97 7.07 3.24
CA TYR A 174 24.16 6.94 2.41
C TYR A 174 23.99 7.66 1.07
N TYR A 175 25.10 7.83 0.35
CA TYR A 175 25.09 8.51 -0.92
C TYR A 175 24.44 7.63 -2.00
N ARG A 176 23.49 8.20 -2.73
CA ARG A 176 22.91 7.59 -3.92
C ARG A 176 23.59 8.15 -5.18
N GLY A 177 24.53 7.38 -5.71
CA GLY A 177 25.33 7.75 -6.88
C GLY A 177 25.27 6.68 -7.97
N ALA A 178 26.44 6.09 -8.28
CA ALA A 178 26.54 4.98 -9.23
C ALA A 178 25.86 3.69 -8.73
N SER A 179 25.77 3.54 -7.42
CA SER A 179 25.06 2.44 -6.75
C SER A 179 24.22 3.00 -5.61
N GLU A 180 23.36 2.16 -5.04
CA GLU A 180 22.70 2.47 -3.77
C GLU A 180 23.70 2.42 -2.62
N ASN A 181 23.38 3.17 -1.57
CA ASN A 181 24.04 3.10 -0.28
C ASN A 181 25.58 3.24 -0.31
N MET A 182 26.10 4.15 -1.14
CA MET A 182 27.54 4.43 -1.21
C MET A 182 28.04 5.23 0.01
N PRO A 183 29.31 5.09 0.41
CA PRO A 183 29.88 5.84 1.53
C PRO A 183 29.73 7.36 1.41
N LEU A 184 29.63 8.06 2.55
CA LEU A 184 29.54 9.53 2.61
C LEU A 184 30.90 10.23 2.76
N ASP A 185 31.99 9.45 2.89
CA ASP A 185 33.34 9.98 3.02
C ASP A 185 33.93 10.25 1.62
N PRO A 186 34.23 11.51 1.25
CA PRO A 186 34.79 11.84 -0.06
C PRO A 186 36.19 11.25 -0.29
N SER A 187 36.87 10.74 0.76
CA SER A 187 38.13 10.02 0.64
C SER A 187 37.95 8.54 0.27
N ASP A 188 36.74 8.00 0.35
CA ASP A 188 36.46 6.62 -0.03
C ASP A 188 36.59 6.44 -1.56
N PRO A 189 37.36 5.44 -2.04
CA PRO A 189 37.56 5.20 -3.47
C PRO A 189 36.28 5.02 -4.28
N LEU A 190 35.19 4.55 -3.66
CA LEU A 190 33.91 4.33 -4.34
C LEU A 190 33.22 5.63 -4.75
N VAL A 191 33.49 6.73 -4.04
CA VAL A 191 32.84 8.04 -4.28
C VAL A 191 33.84 9.14 -4.65
N GLN A 192 35.09 8.78 -4.94
CA GLN A 192 36.13 9.71 -5.27
C GLN A 192 35.72 10.60 -6.46
N GLY A 193 35.70 11.92 -6.25
CA GLY A 193 35.29 12.90 -7.24
C GLY A 193 33.78 13.06 -7.42
N SER A 194 32.96 12.23 -6.77
CA SER A 194 31.50 12.38 -6.75
C SER A 194 31.04 13.32 -5.64
N LEU A 195 31.64 13.23 -4.45
CA LEU A 195 31.32 14.10 -3.31
C LEU A 195 32.35 15.23 -3.18
N THR A 196 31.89 16.48 -3.12
CA THR A 196 32.77 17.64 -2.87
C THR A 196 32.66 18.19 -1.45
N HIS A 197 31.58 17.82 -0.75
CA HIS A 197 31.36 18.17 0.65
C HIS A 197 31.62 16.99 1.60
N PRO A 198 32.02 17.24 2.86
CA PRO A 198 32.28 16.20 3.85
C PRO A 198 30.98 15.68 4.48
N TRP A 199 30.10 15.08 3.67
CA TRP A 199 28.78 14.60 4.10
C TRP A 199 28.83 13.65 5.31
N HIS A 200 29.86 12.81 5.43
CA HIS A 200 30.09 11.95 6.59
C HIS A 200 30.27 12.70 7.93
N THR A 201 30.56 14.00 7.90
CA THR A 201 30.69 14.85 9.10
C THR A 201 29.41 15.61 9.43
N TYR A 202 28.44 15.62 8.51
CA TYR A 202 27.22 16.39 8.67
C TYR A 202 26.20 15.64 9.54
N ARG A 203 25.45 16.44 10.28
CA ARG A 203 24.31 16.02 11.10
C ARG A 203 23.01 16.35 10.37
N PHE A 204 21.90 15.76 10.79
CA PHE A 204 20.60 15.98 10.13
C PHE A 204 20.20 17.45 10.02
N ASN A 205 20.52 18.26 11.03
CA ASN A 205 20.17 19.68 11.07
C ASN A 205 21.15 20.62 10.36
N HIS A 206 22.21 20.10 9.75
CA HIS A 206 23.14 20.90 8.97
C HIS A 206 22.44 21.56 7.76
N ASP A 207 22.76 22.82 7.45
CA ASP A 207 22.08 23.60 6.40
C ASP A 207 22.16 22.94 5.02
N ASN A 208 23.31 22.34 4.66
CA ASN A 208 23.44 21.59 3.41
C ASN A 208 22.54 20.35 3.38
N VAL A 209 22.34 19.66 4.52
CA VAL A 209 21.46 18.48 4.59
C VAL A 209 20.02 18.90 4.41
N LYS A 210 19.57 19.95 5.12
CA LYS A 210 18.24 20.53 4.96
C LYS A 210 17.96 20.96 3.52
N THR A 211 18.91 21.69 2.92
CA THR A 211 18.77 22.18 1.53
C THR A 211 18.73 21.03 0.53
N ALA A 212 19.68 20.10 0.61
CA ALA A 212 19.76 18.98 -0.32
C ALA A 212 18.55 18.04 -0.21
N PHE A 213 18.13 17.69 1.01
CA PHE A 213 16.99 16.81 1.19
C PHE A 213 15.67 17.48 0.77
N LEU A 214 15.51 18.79 1.00
CA LEU A 214 14.34 19.51 0.49
C LEU A 214 14.30 19.49 -1.04
N ASN A 215 15.41 19.79 -1.71
CA ASN A 215 15.48 19.75 -3.17
C ASN A 215 15.22 18.34 -3.73
N TYR A 216 15.73 17.31 -3.05
CA TYR A 216 15.42 15.92 -3.39
C TYR A 216 13.94 15.62 -3.23
N ALA A 217 13.32 15.96 -2.10
CA ALA A 217 11.90 15.77 -1.86
C ALA A 217 11.03 16.49 -2.90
N LEU A 218 11.31 17.76 -3.19
CA LEU A 218 10.58 18.53 -4.20
C LEU A 218 10.75 17.96 -5.61
N THR A 219 11.95 17.45 -5.94
CA THR A 219 12.19 16.74 -7.20
C THR A 219 11.31 15.51 -7.33
N MET A 220 11.29 14.66 -6.30
CA MET A 220 10.53 13.41 -6.32
C MET A 220 9.02 13.69 -6.33
N ILE A 221 8.54 14.67 -5.57
CA ILE A 221 7.13 15.10 -5.58
C ILE A 221 6.73 15.64 -6.96
N ALA A 222 7.54 16.51 -7.57
CA ALA A 222 7.24 17.07 -8.88
C ALA A 222 7.18 16.00 -9.98
N LEU A 223 8.06 14.99 -9.89
CA LEU A 223 8.13 13.91 -10.87
C LEU A 223 6.98 12.91 -10.73
N PHE A 224 6.77 12.40 -9.52
CA PHE A 224 5.83 11.29 -9.30
C PHE A 224 4.40 11.77 -9.05
N GLN A 225 4.21 13.05 -8.73
CA GLN A 225 2.92 13.65 -8.37
C GLN A 225 2.13 12.74 -7.40
N PRO A 226 2.72 12.38 -6.25
CA PRO A 226 2.15 11.36 -5.38
C PRO A 226 0.84 11.81 -4.76
N ASP A 227 -0.03 10.85 -4.43
CA ASP A 227 -1.20 11.08 -3.59
C ASP A 227 -0.83 11.12 -2.10
N TYR A 228 0.30 10.50 -1.73
CA TYR A 228 0.80 10.41 -0.35
C TYR A 228 2.33 10.45 -0.35
N VAL A 229 2.94 11.23 0.54
CA VAL A 229 4.41 11.25 0.67
C VAL A 229 4.89 11.02 2.11
N ALA A 230 5.72 10.00 2.29
CA ALA A 230 6.56 9.85 3.48
C ALA A 230 7.93 10.51 3.22
N ILE A 231 8.32 11.43 4.11
CA ILE A 231 9.63 12.12 4.12
C ILE A 231 10.60 11.55 5.17
N GLY A 232 10.23 10.41 5.74
CA GLY A 232 11.02 9.62 6.68
C GLY A 232 10.42 8.21 6.76
N ILE A 233 11.28 7.20 6.76
CA ILE A 233 10.88 5.79 6.79
C ILE A 233 11.29 5.22 8.15
N GLU A 234 10.33 4.68 8.88
CA GLU A 234 10.48 4.06 10.21
C GLU A 234 11.33 4.89 11.16
N SER A 235 11.03 6.19 11.23
CA SER A 235 11.98 7.18 11.73
C SER A 235 12.25 7.05 13.23
N ASN A 236 11.31 6.47 13.99
CA ASN A 236 11.47 6.18 15.41
C ASN A 236 12.53 5.09 15.71
N LEU A 237 13.05 4.38 14.71
CA LEU A 237 14.18 3.48 14.91
C LEU A 237 15.48 4.22 15.24
N LEU A 238 15.57 5.53 14.98
CA LEU A 238 16.65 6.38 15.50
C LEU A 238 16.67 6.43 17.05
N LEU A 239 15.56 6.08 17.71
CA LEU A 239 15.44 6.01 19.18
C LEU A 239 15.78 4.64 19.75
N THR A 240 15.94 3.61 18.91
CA THR A 240 16.22 2.25 19.37
C THR A 240 17.59 2.19 20.03
N THR A 241 17.61 1.97 21.34
CA THR A 241 18.82 2.10 22.19
C THR A 241 19.90 1.08 21.86
N ALA A 242 19.51 -0.12 21.39
CA ALA A 242 20.46 -1.15 20.97
C ALA A 242 21.31 -0.74 19.76
N ALA A 243 20.87 0.24 18.98
CA ALA A 243 21.63 0.80 17.87
C ALA A 243 22.76 1.73 18.33
N GLY A 244 22.83 2.06 19.63
CA GLY A 244 23.86 2.95 20.19
C GLY A 244 23.77 4.39 19.66
N THR A 245 22.64 4.74 19.04
CA THR A 245 22.41 6.04 18.43
C THR A 245 22.43 7.13 19.50
N PRO A 246 23.31 8.15 19.38
CA PRO A 246 23.34 9.24 20.34
C PRO A 246 22.01 10.00 20.39
N ALA A 247 21.58 10.42 21.59
CA ALA A 247 20.27 11.07 21.79
C ALA A 247 20.08 12.31 20.90
N GLU A 248 21.18 13.01 20.60
CA GLU A 248 21.19 14.19 19.76
C GLU A 248 20.88 13.92 18.28
N VAL A 249 21.01 12.68 17.81
CA VAL A 249 20.64 12.30 16.43
C VAL A 249 19.14 12.46 16.21
N TRP A 250 18.32 12.05 17.19
CA TRP A 250 16.86 12.22 17.11
C TRP A 250 16.45 13.69 17.09
N SER A 251 17.04 14.52 17.96
CA SER A 251 16.71 15.96 17.98
C SER A 251 17.10 16.66 16.68
N ASP A 252 18.23 16.30 16.07
CA ASP A 252 18.62 16.87 14.78
C ASP A 252 17.71 16.39 13.65
N TYR A 253 17.30 15.12 13.69
CA TYR A 253 16.34 14.57 12.74
C TYR A 253 14.98 15.27 12.85
N LEU A 254 14.47 15.52 14.07
CA LEU A 254 13.23 16.28 14.28
C LEU A 254 13.31 17.68 13.67
N GLU A 255 14.44 18.37 13.82
CA GLU A 255 14.65 19.69 13.23
C GLU A 255 14.63 19.65 11.70
N LEU A 256 15.29 18.65 11.09
CA LEU A 256 15.21 18.40 9.66
C LEU A 256 13.77 18.08 9.22
N HIS A 257 13.12 17.11 9.87
CA HIS A 257 11.76 16.67 9.54
C HIS A 257 10.77 17.84 9.59
N GLN A 258 10.80 18.65 10.64
CA GLN A 258 9.97 19.84 10.77
C GLN A 258 10.21 20.84 9.64
N TYR A 259 11.48 21.10 9.29
CA TYR A 259 11.85 22.00 8.21
C TYR A 259 11.30 21.51 6.87
N ILE A 260 11.45 20.22 6.56
CA ILE A 260 11.01 19.62 5.31
C ILE A 260 9.48 19.59 5.22
N TYR A 261 8.81 19.11 6.27
CA TYR A 261 7.34 19.11 6.35
C TYR A 261 6.78 20.50 6.10
N THR A 262 7.25 21.52 6.84
CA THR A 262 6.76 22.89 6.72
C THR A 262 6.99 23.47 5.31
N SER A 263 8.16 23.19 4.74
CA SER A 263 8.51 23.65 3.38
C SER A 263 7.64 22.99 2.31
N VAL A 264 7.43 21.67 2.40
CA VAL A 264 6.56 20.94 1.47
C VAL A 264 5.11 21.38 1.62
N LYS A 265 4.57 21.49 2.84
CA LYS A 265 3.18 21.95 3.06
C LYS A 265 2.94 23.39 2.60
N THR A 266 3.97 24.23 2.57
CA THR A 266 3.86 25.59 2.00
C THR A 266 3.62 25.57 0.49
N LEU A 267 4.23 24.61 -0.22
CA LEU A 267 4.12 24.49 -1.68
C LEU A 267 2.97 23.56 -2.12
N TYR A 268 2.68 22.54 -1.32
CA TYR A 268 1.68 21.50 -1.57
C TYR A 268 0.79 21.33 -0.32
N PRO A 269 -0.08 22.32 -0.01
CA PRO A 269 -0.88 22.31 1.22
C PRO A 269 -1.85 21.11 1.31
N ASP A 270 -2.31 20.61 0.17
CA ASP A 270 -3.27 19.50 0.10
C ASP A 270 -2.60 18.12 0.04
N LEU A 271 -1.29 18.04 -0.24
CA LEU A 271 -0.57 16.77 -0.26
C LEU A 271 -0.40 16.25 1.18
N PRO A 272 -0.84 15.02 1.50
CA PRO A 272 -0.54 14.38 2.77
C PRO A 272 0.96 14.10 2.90
N VAL A 273 1.60 14.74 3.89
CA VAL A 273 3.02 14.58 4.20
C VAL A 273 3.16 13.95 5.58
N PHE A 274 3.95 12.89 5.69
CA PHE A 274 4.16 12.19 6.97
C PHE A 274 5.56 11.54 7.05
N CYS A 275 5.83 10.87 8.16
CA CYS A 275 6.90 9.86 8.26
C CYS A 275 6.27 8.55 8.74
N SER A 276 6.79 7.40 8.31
CA SER A 276 6.38 6.12 8.89
C SER A 276 7.13 5.83 10.19
N LEU A 277 6.51 5.03 11.06
CA LEU A 277 7.05 4.56 12.33
C LEU A 277 6.97 3.02 12.38
N LEU A 278 7.98 2.35 12.91
CA LEU A 278 7.86 0.91 13.19
C LEU A 278 6.89 0.73 14.36
N GLY A 279 5.71 0.18 14.08
CA GLY A 279 4.62 0.08 15.05
C GLY A 279 4.95 -0.78 16.25
N ALA A 280 5.68 -1.88 16.04
CA ALA A 280 6.11 -2.76 17.11
C ALA A 280 6.99 -2.07 18.16
N ALA A 281 7.75 -1.04 17.77
CA ALA A 281 8.59 -0.29 18.70
C ALA A 281 7.76 0.67 19.59
N LEU A 282 6.51 0.95 19.22
CA LEU A 282 5.60 1.79 20.01
C LEU A 282 4.83 1.01 21.08
N LEU A 283 4.95 -0.32 21.11
CA LEU A 283 4.20 -1.20 22.00
C LEU A 283 5.07 -1.74 23.13
N ASP A 284 4.53 -1.71 24.35
CA ASP A 284 5.26 -2.14 25.55
C ASP A 284 5.60 -3.64 25.50
N GLY A 285 6.89 -3.97 25.65
CA GLY A 285 7.36 -5.35 25.73
C GLY A 285 7.38 -6.14 24.41
N TYR A 286 7.04 -5.52 23.27
CA TYR A 286 7.04 -6.20 21.96
C TYR A 286 8.45 -6.38 21.40
N ARG A 287 9.37 -5.47 21.73
CA ARG A 287 10.77 -5.44 21.27
C ARG A 287 11.66 -5.10 22.45
N ALA A 288 12.68 -5.92 22.71
CA ALA A 288 13.53 -5.79 23.89
C ALA A 288 14.59 -4.67 23.74
N GLU A 289 14.90 -4.31 22.50
CA GLU A 289 15.83 -3.25 22.11
C GLU A 289 15.25 -1.83 22.22
N ASP A 290 13.93 -1.72 22.38
CA ASP A 290 13.20 -0.46 22.39
C ASP A 290 12.83 -0.04 23.82
N ASP A 291 13.08 1.23 24.13
CA ASP A 291 12.58 1.87 25.34
C ASP A 291 11.20 2.45 25.04
N HIS A 292 10.15 1.82 25.57
CA HIS A 292 8.77 2.20 25.30
C HIS A 292 8.47 3.66 25.69
N ALA A 293 9.00 4.15 26.82
CA ALA A 293 8.76 5.53 27.25
C ALA A 293 9.42 6.52 26.29
N LEU A 294 10.63 6.22 25.81
CA LEU A 294 11.32 7.01 24.81
C LEU A 294 10.59 7.00 23.46
N GLN A 295 10.09 5.84 23.03
CA GLN A 295 9.34 5.67 21.79
C GLN A 295 8.02 6.48 21.80
N ILE A 296 7.29 6.46 22.90
CA ILE A 296 6.07 7.28 23.06
C ILE A 296 6.40 8.78 23.11
N ALA A 297 7.49 9.18 23.75
CA ALA A 297 7.93 10.58 23.73
C ALA A 297 8.31 11.03 22.30
N GLY A 298 9.00 10.18 21.55
CA GLY A 298 9.33 10.41 20.14
C GLY A 298 8.09 10.56 19.26
N LEU A 299 7.11 9.65 19.43
CA LEU A 299 5.81 9.75 18.77
C LEU A 299 5.17 11.13 19.02
N GLN A 300 5.07 11.56 20.29
CA GLN A 300 4.48 12.86 20.63
C GLN A 300 5.19 14.05 19.99
N GLN A 301 6.51 13.97 19.83
CA GLN A 301 7.32 15.03 19.23
C GLN A 301 7.15 15.13 17.71
N ILE A 302 7.01 13.99 17.02
CA ILE A 302 6.97 13.96 15.56
C ILE A 302 5.56 14.12 14.99
N MET A 303 4.53 13.65 15.71
CA MET A 303 3.15 13.69 15.22
C MET A 303 2.64 15.08 14.83
N PRO A 304 3.02 16.22 15.45
CA PRO A 304 2.62 17.54 14.97
C PRO A 304 3.02 17.84 13.51
N TYR A 305 4.05 17.19 13.00
CA TYR A 305 4.59 17.36 11.64
C TYR A 305 4.37 16.09 10.79
N SER A 306 3.24 15.41 11.00
CA SER A 306 2.84 14.23 10.24
C SER A 306 1.34 14.24 10.02
N ASP A 307 0.86 14.27 8.79
CA ASP A 307 -0.58 14.35 8.49
C ASP A 307 -1.31 13.06 8.92
N PHE A 308 -0.63 11.92 8.85
CA PHE A 308 -1.15 10.61 9.22
C PHE A 308 -0.38 9.98 10.39
N PHE A 309 -1.03 9.03 11.06
CA PHE A 309 -0.33 8.04 11.86
C PHE A 309 0.02 6.86 10.94
N ALA A 310 1.25 6.91 10.43
CA ALA A 310 1.75 6.01 9.41
C ALA A 310 2.65 4.94 10.04
N VAL A 311 2.29 3.67 9.84
CA VAL A 311 2.91 2.56 10.57
C VAL A 311 3.42 1.48 9.63
N SER A 312 4.68 1.09 9.81
CA SER A 312 5.20 -0.19 9.34
C SER A 312 4.86 -1.27 10.38
N LEU A 313 4.12 -2.30 9.97
CA LEU A 313 3.55 -3.30 10.86
C LEU A 313 3.96 -4.71 10.47
N TYR A 314 4.88 -5.30 11.24
CA TYR A 314 5.30 -6.69 11.09
C TYR A 314 5.17 -7.38 12.45
N PRO A 315 3.98 -7.92 12.81
CA PRO A 315 3.73 -8.46 14.14
C PRO A 315 4.65 -9.65 14.48
N TYR A 316 5.20 -10.32 13.47
CA TYR A 316 6.15 -11.40 13.67
C TYR A 316 7.59 -10.92 13.94
N LEU A 317 7.93 -9.64 13.77
CA LEU A 317 9.25 -9.08 14.11
C LEU A 317 9.30 -8.57 15.56
N THR A 318 8.74 -9.39 16.46
CA THR A 318 8.51 -9.08 17.87
C THR A 318 8.90 -10.30 18.72
N VAL A 319 8.82 -10.18 20.04
CA VAL A 319 8.99 -11.31 20.97
C VAL A 319 8.01 -12.47 20.72
N TYR A 320 6.91 -12.22 19.99
CA TYR A 320 5.92 -13.26 19.65
C TYR A 320 6.29 -14.08 18.41
N LEU A 321 7.24 -13.60 17.61
CA LEU A 321 7.64 -14.22 16.34
C LEU A 321 6.39 -14.54 15.48
N ALA A 322 6.46 -15.57 14.64
CA ALA A 322 5.29 -16.04 13.91
C ALA A 322 4.43 -17.04 14.73
N GLU A 323 4.57 -17.09 16.06
CA GLU A 323 3.83 -18.04 16.91
C GLU A 323 2.41 -17.59 17.20
N SER A 324 2.24 -16.31 17.51
CA SER A 324 0.96 -15.72 17.89
C SER A 324 0.94 -14.23 17.61
N ILE A 325 -0.25 -13.66 17.39
CA ILE A 325 -0.47 -12.23 17.38
C ILE A 325 -1.34 -11.89 18.60
N PRO A 326 -0.92 -10.98 19.49
CA PRO A 326 -1.77 -10.57 20.61
C PRO A 326 -3.10 -10.01 20.11
N ALA A 327 -4.21 -10.44 20.71
CA ALA A 327 -5.56 -10.07 20.27
C ALA A 327 -5.83 -8.55 20.35
N THR A 328 -5.10 -7.85 21.22
CA THR A 328 -5.22 -6.39 21.42
C THR A 328 -4.28 -5.58 20.54
N LEU A 329 -3.44 -6.20 19.70
CA LEU A 329 -2.40 -5.54 18.91
C LEU A 329 -2.91 -4.26 18.22
N TYR A 330 -4.04 -4.36 17.52
CA TYR A 330 -4.56 -3.24 16.73
C TYR A 330 -5.14 -2.14 17.61
N ASP A 331 -5.88 -2.48 18.66
CA ASP A 331 -6.43 -1.51 19.61
C ASP A 331 -5.29 -0.78 20.36
N ASP A 332 -4.31 -1.52 20.86
CA ASP A 332 -3.17 -0.98 21.60
C ASP A 332 -2.33 -0.04 20.72
N LEU A 333 -2.07 -0.41 19.47
CA LEU A 333 -1.27 0.38 18.55
C LEU A 333 -2.02 1.60 18.01
N PHE A 334 -3.23 1.40 17.48
CA PHE A 334 -3.92 2.44 16.74
C PHE A 334 -4.70 3.41 17.63
N SER A 335 -4.85 3.12 18.92
CA SER A 335 -5.34 4.09 19.91
C SER A 335 -4.31 5.15 20.32
N LEU A 336 -3.03 4.98 19.94
CA LEU A 336 -1.95 5.93 20.26
C LEU A 336 -2.08 7.29 19.55
N SER A 337 -2.93 7.37 18.52
CA SER A 337 -3.14 8.59 17.75
C SER A 337 -4.60 8.69 17.29
N THR A 338 -5.07 9.93 17.11
CA THR A 338 -6.38 10.23 16.52
C THR A 338 -6.27 10.67 15.06
N LYS A 339 -5.05 10.71 14.50
CA LYS A 339 -4.84 11.05 13.09
C LYS A 339 -5.32 9.92 12.18
N PRO A 340 -5.65 10.21 10.91
CA PRO A 340 -5.94 9.16 9.94
C PRO A 340 -4.78 8.15 9.87
N ILE A 341 -5.13 6.88 9.73
CA ILE A 341 -4.19 5.77 9.83
C ILE A 341 -3.84 5.25 8.43
N VAL A 342 -2.56 4.94 8.24
CA VAL A 342 -2.06 4.20 7.08
C VAL A 342 -1.10 3.12 7.54
N VAL A 343 -1.16 1.96 6.89
CA VAL A 343 -0.15 0.91 7.04
C VAL A 343 0.79 1.03 5.86
N THR A 344 1.95 1.64 6.10
CA THR A 344 2.91 1.98 5.05
C THR A 344 3.65 0.78 4.52
N GLU A 345 3.80 -0.23 5.36
CA GLU A 345 4.38 -1.52 5.03
C GLU A 345 3.85 -2.58 5.99
N THR A 346 3.61 -3.77 5.47
CA THR A 346 3.30 -4.94 6.28
C THR A 346 3.69 -6.22 5.55
N GLY A 347 3.55 -7.35 6.24
CA GLY A 347 3.76 -8.69 5.73
C GLY A 347 3.56 -9.70 6.85
N TYR A 348 3.31 -10.96 6.47
CA TYR A 348 3.30 -12.07 7.42
C TYR A 348 3.82 -13.33 6.72
N PRO A 349 4.75 -14.08 7.34
CA PRO A 349 5.37 -15.21 6.69
C PRO A 349 4.37 -16.36 6.48
N ALA A 350 4.32 -16.85 5.25
CA ALA A 350 3.49 -17.99 4.85
C ALA A 350 4.21 -19.34 4.99
N GLU A 351 5.49 -19.34 5.33
CA GLU A 351 6.32 -20.53 5.48
C GLU A 351 7.21 -20.44 6.72
N THR A 352 7.67 -21.60 7.18
CA THR A 352 8.61 -21.67 8.29
C THR A 352 10.02 -21.35 7.80
N PHE A 353 10.68 -20.42 8.47
CA PHE A 353 12.07 -20.10 8.20
C PHE A 353 12.83 -19.85 9.51
N SER A 354 14.15 -19.75 9.41
CA SER A 354 14.98 -19.42 10.55
C SER A 354 16.11 -18.46 10.18
N VAL A 355 16.52 -17.69 11.18
CA VAL A 355 17.63 -16.72 11.12
C VAL A 355 18.57 -16.96 12.31
N LEU A 356 19.67 -16.22 12.32
CA LEU A 356 20.80 -16.37 13.24
C LEU A 356 21.28 -17.82 13.30
N ASN A 357 21.52 -18.40 12.12
CA ASN A 357 21.95 -19.79 11.96
C ASN A 357 21.01 -20.81 12.65
N GLY A 358 19.70 -20.55 12.63
CA GLY A 358 18.69 -21.43 13.21
C GLY A 358 18.33 -21.13 14.66
N SER A 359 18.94 -20.12 15.28
CA SER A 359 18.67 -19.78 16.68
C SER A 359 17.30 -19.14 16.90
N ILE A 360 16.76 -18.49 15.86
CA ILE A 360 15.42 -17.91 15.87
C ILE A 360 14.63 -18.55 14.73
N VAL A 361 13.48 -19.12 15.06
CA VAL A 361 12.58 -19.81 14.12
C VAL A 361 11.26 -19.08 14.07
N PHE A 362 10.77 -18.81 12.87
CA PHE A 362 9.46 -18.23 12.63
C PHE A 362 8.56 -19.33 12.04
N ASN A 363 7.60 -19.84 12.81
CA ASN A 363 6.67 -20.87 12.33
C ASN A 363 5.50 -20.28 11.54
N GLY A 364 5.80 -19.61 10.43
CA GLY A 364 4.82 -19.09 9.47
C GLY A 364 4.10 -20.21 8.71
N THR A 365 2.84 -19.94 8.33
CA THR A 365 2.02 -20.81 7.48
C THR A 365 1.08 -19.96 6.64
N GLU A 366 0.63 -20.49 5.48
CA GLU A 366 -0.38 -19.81 4.65
C GLU A 366 -1.66 -19.49 5.43
N GLN A 367 -2.07 -20.36 6.35
CA GLN A 367 -3.23 -20.12 7.20
C GLN A 367 -3.00 -18.95 8.15
N LYS A 368 -1.83 -18.86 8.81
CA LYS A 368 -1.52 -17.72 9.69
C LYS A 368 -1.40 -16.41 8.92
N GLN A 369 -0.87 -16.44 7.69
CA GLN A 369 -0.88 -15.28 6.80
C GLN A 369 -2.31 -14.85 6.47
N LEU A 370 -3.19 -15.80 6.13
CA LEU A 370 -4.61 -15.52 5.89
C LEU A 370 -5.31 -14.94 7.12
N ASP A 371 -5.09 -15.52 8.31
CA ASP A 371 -5.69 -15.06 9.56
C ASP A 371 -5.25 -13.61 9.86
N TYR A 372 -3.95 -13.32 9.71
CA TYR A 372 -3.42 -11.97 9.87
C TYR A 372 -4.09 -10.94 8.97
N PHE A 373 -4.15 -11.21 7.66
CA PHE A 373 -4.79 -10.29 6.71
C PHE A 373 -6.30 -10.20 6.91
N THR A 374 -6.96 -11.28 7.36
CA THR A 374 -8.38 -11.25 7.72
C THR A 374 -8.63 -10.21 8.79
N ASP A 375 -7.86 -10.26 9.88
CA ASP A 375 -8.04 -9.34 11.01
C ASP A 375 -7.61 -7.92 10.65
N LEU A 376 -6.47 -7.74 9.97
CA LEU A 376 -5.98 -6.42 9.57
C LEU A 376 -6.97 -5.71 8.64
N LEU A 377 -7.45 -6.37 7.59
CA LEU A 377 -8.33 -5.76 6.60
C LEU A 377 -9.72 -5.46 7.20
N ALA A 378 -10.22 -6.34 8.07
CA ALA A 378 -11.47 -6.09 8.80
C ALA A 378 -11.34 -4.87 9.74
N TYR A 379 -10.27 -4.83 10.54
CA TYR A 379 -10.00 -3.72 11.45
C TYR A 379 -9.83 -2.40 10.67
N ALA A 380 -9.02 -2.42 9.61
CA ALA A 380 -8.79 -1.25 8.78
C ALA A 380 -10.07 -0.70 8.15
N ASN A 381 -10.99 -1.57 7.72
CA ASN A 381 -12.26 -1.16 7.13
C ASN A 381 -13.23 -0.60 8.19
N GLN A 382 -13.19 -1.13 9.41
CA GLN A 382 -14.00 -0.62 10.53
C GLN A 382 -13.49 0.75 11.02
N HIS A 383 -12.19 1.01 10.90
CA HIS A 383 -11.52 2.20 11.44
C HIS A 383 -11.05 3.20 10.37
N ASP A 384 -11.60 3.10 9.15
CA ASP A 384 -11.41 4.07 8.06
C ASP A 384 -9.94 4.36 7.70
N PHE A 385 -9.10 3.32 7.65
CA PHE A 385 -7.71 3.44 7.20
C PHE A 385 -7.67 3.96 5.77
N LYS A 386 -6.61 4.69 5.40
CA LYS A 386 -6.48 5.28 4.04
C LYS A 386 -5.80 4.36 3.05
N PHE A 387 -4.78 3.62 3.46
CA PHE A 387 -4.18 2.57 2.62
C PHE A 387 -3.41 1.54 3.45
N ILE A 388 -3.16 0.38 2.83
CA ILE A 388 -2.33 -0.70 3.34
C ILE A 388 -1.41 -1.17 2.21
N ILE A 389 -0.11 -1.23 2.49
CA ILE A 389 0.90 -1.78 1.56
C ILE A 389 1.43 -3.09 2.12
N ASN A 390 1.24 -4.20 1.40
CA ASN A 390 2.03 -5.40 1.66
C ASN A 390 3.39 -5.25 0.97
N PHE A 391 4.48 -5.32 1.73
CA PHE A 391 5.80 -4.91 1.23
C PHE A 391 6.23 -5.71 0.01
N VAL A 392 6.06 -7.02 0.06
CA VAL A 392 6.44 -7.95 -1.01
C VAL A 392 5.20 -8.51 -1.70
N LEU A 393 5.14 -8.41 -3.03
CA LEU A 393 4.06 -9.05 -3.80
C LEU A 393 4.25 -10.57 -3.90
N ARG A 394 5.48 -10.99 -4.21
CA ARG A 394 5.87 -12.38 -4.44
C ARG A 394 7.14 -12.73 -3.69
N ASP A 395 7.17 -13.92 -3.11
CA ASP A 395 8.36 -14.41 -2.42
C ASP A 395 9.61 -14.36 -3.32
N TYR A 396 10.72 -13.92 -2.75
CA TYR A 396 11.92 -13.57 -3.49
C TYR A 396 13.08 -14.55 -3.31
N ASP A 397 12.79 -15.84 -3.15
CA ASP A 397 13.80 -16.91 -3.04
C ASP A 397 14.88 -16.82 -4.12
N GLN A 398 14.49 -16.54 -5.36
CA GLN A 398 15.44 -16.43 -6.49
C GLN A 398 16.41 -15.26 -6.31
N LEU A 399 15.91 -14.08 -5.92
CA LEU A 399 16.75 -12.94 -5.58
C LEU A 399 17.64 -13.25 -4.37
N PHE A 400 17.10 -13.89 -3.34
CA PHE A 400 17.86 -14.24 -2.15
C PHE A 400 19.02 -15.21 -2.48
N ASP A 401 18.75 -16.26 -3.25
CA ASP A 401 19.76 -17.22 -3.70
C ASP A 401 20.83 -16.54 -4.57
N PHE A 402 20.43 -15.61 -5.45
CA PHE A 402 21.37 -14.81 -6.23
C PHE A 402 22.28 -13.98 -5.32
N LEU A 403 21.72 -13.25 -4.35
CA LEU A 403 22.50 -12.44 -3.40
C LEU A 403 23.49 -13.30 -2.61
N VAL A 404 23.06 -14.48 -2.14
CA VAL A 404 23.96 -15.46 -1.49
C VAL A 404 25.08 -15.89 -2.43
N SER A 405 24.79 -16.16 -3.71
CA SER A 405 25.78 -16.62 -4.69
C SER A 405 26.89 -15.62 -4.97
N ILE A 406 26.61 -14.32 -4.79
CA ILE A 406 27.58 -13.23 -4.97
C ILE A 406 28.14 -12.71 -3.64
N GLY A 407 27.86 -13.38 -2.52
CA GLY A 407 28.36 -13.00 -1.19
C GLY A 407 27.70 -11.76 -0.59
N GLN A 408 26.52 -11.36 -1.08
CA GLN A 408 25.72 -10.24 -0.58
C GLN A 408 24.46 -10.68 0.19
N GLY A 409 24.19 -11.98 0.21
CA GLY A 409 23.09 -12.57 0.96
C GLY A 409 23.35 -12.51 2.46
N THR A 410 22.45 -11.89 3.22
CA THR A 410 22.51 -11.82 4.67
C THR A 410 21.32 -12.56 5.28
N ASP A 411 21.50 -13.12 6.48
CA ASP A 411 20.46 -13.94 7.10
C ASP A 411 19.20 -13.13 7.45
N THR A 412 19.35 -11.83 7.71
CA THR A 412 18.26 -10.90 7.98
C THR A 412 17.40 -10.61 6.75
N GLN A 413 17.93 -10.75 5.53
CA GLN A 413 17.11 -10.64 4.30
C GLN A 413 16.07 -11.77 4.19
N LYS A 414 16.11 -12.83 5.01
CA LYS A 414 15.04 -13.83 5.03
C LYS A 414 13.77 -13.34 5.69
N LEU A 415 13.85 -12.29 6.52
CA LEU A 415 12.73 -11.83 7.35
C LEU A 415 11.49 -11.45 6.52
N TRP A 416 11.65 -11.02 5.27
CA TRP A 416 10.53 -10.69 4.38
C TRP A 416 10.35 -11.67 3.21
N ARG A 417 11.23 -12.68 3.09
CA ARG A 417 11.32 -13.54 1.90
C ARG A 417 10.00 -14.23 1.60
N ASP A 418 9.36 -14.77 2.62
CA ASP A 418 8.18 -15.62 2.50
C ASP A 418 6.89 -14.86 2.85
N THR A 419 6.87 -13.53 2.66
CA THR A 419 5.74 -12.64 3.01
C THR A 419 4.87 -12.25 1.81
N GLY A 420 5.19 -12.75 0.63
CA GLY A 420 4.40 -12.54 -0.59
C GLY A 420 3.02 -13.18 -0.50
N LEU A 421 2.05 -12.57 -1.18
CA LEU A 421 0.75 -13.20 -1.42
C LEU A 421 0.81 -14.20 -2.58
N TYR A 422 1.87 -14.10 -3.39
CA TYR A 422 2.31 -15.12 -4.33
C TYR A 422 3.53 -15.85 -3.77
N ASN A 423 3.54 -17.18 -3.84
CA ASN A 423 4.69 -17.97 -3.41
C ASN A 423 5.88 -17.87 -4.39
N HIS A 424 6.99 -18.54 -4.07
CA HIS A 424 8.20 -18.54 -4.90
C HIS A 424 7.98 -19.03 -6.35
N ASN A 425 6.94 -19.83 -6.61
CA ASN A 425 6.55 -20.29 -7.96
C ASN A 425 5.60 -19.34 -8.69
N GLY A 426 5.18 -18.23 -8.05
CA GLY A 426 4.19 -17.30 -8.56
C GLY A 426 2.76 -17.80 -8.46
N ALA A 427 2.49 -18.82 -7.62
CA ALA A 427 1.13 -19.28 -7.33
C ALA A 427 0.55 -18.47 -6.17
N GLY A 428 -0.70 -18.04 -6.30
CA GLY A 428 -1.41 -17.28 -5.27
C GLY A 428 -1.69 -18.12 -4.02
N ARG A 429 -1.47 -17.53 -2.85
CA ARG A 429 -1.81 -18.09 -1.53
C ARG A 429 -3.25 -17.73 -1.14
N PRO A 430 -3.87 -18.39 -0.14
CA PRO A 430 -5.22 -18.06 0.31
C PRO A 430 -5.45 -16.59 0.66
N ALA A 431 -4.46 -15.93 1.27
CA ALA A 431 -4.52 -14.50 1.60
C ALA A 431 -4.65 -13.59 0.37
N LEU A 432 -4.17 -14.03 -0.81
CA LEU A 432 -4.35 -13.30 -2.06
C LEU A 432 -5.83 -13.23 -2.46
N GLN A 433 -6.60 -14.30 -2.27
CA GLN A 433 -8.01 -14.29 -2.62
C GLN A 433 -8.77 -13.28 -1.76
N LEU A 434 -8.54 -13.29 -0.43
CA LEU A 434 -9.07 -12.30 0.49
C LEU A 434 -8.70 -10.87 0.07
N TRP A 435 -7.43 -10.65 -0.28
CA TRP A 435 -6.94 -9.36 -0.75
C TRP A 435 -7.70 -8.88 -1.99
N LYS A 436 -7.88 -9.75 -3.00
CA LYS A 436 -8.65 -9.45 -4.21
C LYS A 436 -10.13 -9.19 -3.92
N ASP A 437 -10.73 -9.92 -2.98
CA ASP A 437 -12.12 -9.75 -2.59
C ASP A 437 -12.37 -8.36 -1.96
N TYR A 438 -11.41 -7.82 -1.19
CA TYR A 438 -11.44 -6.43 -0.76
C TYR A 438 -11.12 -5.47 -1.91
N GLN A 439 -10.12 -5.75 -2.73
CA GLN A 439 -9.69 -4.85 -3.81
C GLN A 439 -10.82 -4.55 -4.81
N GLN A 440 -11.64 -5.56 -5.13
CA GLN A 440 -12.78 -5.42 -6.04
C GLN A 440 -13.93 -4.58 -5.47
N GLN A 441 -13.95 -4.33 -4.16
CA GLN A 441 -14.92 -3.45 -3.54
C GLN A 441 -14.58 -1.98 -3.83
N PRO A 442 -15.60 -1.13 -4.09
CA PRO A 442 -15.37 0.29 -4.25
C PRO A 442 -14.77 0.90 -2.98
N VAL A 443 -13.80 1.80 -3.15
CA VAL A 443 -13.23 2.58 -2.04
C VAL A 443 -14.24 3.68 -1.65
N ARG A 444 -14.54 3.80 -0.36
CA ARG A 444 -15.38 4.87 0.20
C ARG A 444 -14.63 6.19 0.06
N ASN A 445 -15.30 7.19 -0.51
CA ASN A 445 -14.78 8.57 -0.60
C ASN A 445 -14.61 9.20 0.78
#